data_AF-A0A956ADQ6-F1
#
_entry.id   AF-A0A956ADQ6-F1
#
_cell.length_a   1.000
_cell.length_b   1.000
_cell.length_c   1.000
_cell.angle_alpha   90.00
_cell.angle_beta   90.00
_cell.angle_gamma   90.00
#
_symmetry.space_group_name_H-M   'P 1'
#
loop_
_entity.id
_entity.type
_entity.pdbx_description
1 polymer ?
#
loop_
_entity_poly.entity_id
_entity_poly.type
_entity_poly.pdbx_seq_one_letter_code
_entity_poly.pdbx_strand_id
1 'polypeptide(L)'
;EAPARGARALGNSLRVQGRAEHAGSPVVKVNGVAATVGPDGAFVADVPVTDGLAVLVTTLEDGSVRSEDHRAVLVNADQDPGTEVPGAIKLGVSAEGFRTITRLLSNNLGALDLGALLGGAGGGGDLQVRSINYSRVEISLEPDFGALKLRLAVYGLRIDVARPMEVVASANPATITAFIELVPDGLGSMSLRIRGSDVALANFDFDLDSLPGFFEELIDWPVRELAEDLLKDALNDVVMPSLFDPAALNQELDLLGMKLNLGLAIDEVFVDPSGLTVGLAASTMPAVVQNPGKAVRPLPGPDGAVDPSELDIALAGGFVNRILHAAWASGALDLAIGGPDSAIELPLNLTAALLLVPLGEAGQGISPQAPIEIHTRGLLPPVCTLVEGDRPLHIEVGDFLLDMAAEGETLVSLAVHMQLDLGIAFDEAGELKLDLDLVTHVDVADEPRGKVNAAALEGLVGGILGQLPGMLADGLAAEDAEPMPAAPINLADPRFLAVGAFLHILADIDANPIPPQPVP
;
A
#
# COMPACT_ATOMS: atom_id res chain seq x y z
N GLU A 1 -15.54 -27.33 24.46
CA GLU A 1 -16.41 -27.06 23.30
C GLU A 1 -15.54 -26.70 22.11
N ALA A 2 -16.07 -26.74 20.88
CA ALA A 2 -15.33 -26.29 19.71
C ALA A 2 -15.05 -24.80 19.92
N PRO A 3 -13.90 -24.27 19.46
CA PRO A 3 -13.69 -22.84 19.57
C PRO A 3 -14.91 -22.12 18.96
N ALA A 4 -15.36 -21.07 19.64
CA ALA A 4 -16.40 -20.21 19.08
C ALA A 4 -15.93 -19.68 17.72
N ARG A 5 -16.86 -19.39 16.81
CA ARG A 5 -16.51 -18.74 15.54
C ARG A 5 -15.83 -17.40 15.84
N GLY A 6 -14.75 -17.12 15.14
CA GLY A 6 -13.91 -15.94 15.40
C GLY A 6 -13.16 -15.97 16.73
N ALA A 7 -12.92 -17.15 17.30
CA ALA A 7 -12.14 -17.28 18.54
C ALA A 7 -10.70 -16.81 18.34
N ARG A 8 -10.09 -16.41 19.46
CA ARG A 8 -8.68 -16.05 19.57
C ARG A 8 -8.00 -16.97 20.57
N ALA A 9 -6.78 -17.38 20.27
CA ALA A 9 -6.05 -18.32 21.10
C ALA A 9 -4.56 -18.00 21.15
N LEU A 10 -3.88 -18.55 22.16
CA LEU A 10 -2.44 -18.46 22.34
C LEU A 10 -1.83 -19.86 22.43
N GLY A 11 -0.61 -20.01 21.94
CA GLY A 11 0.15 -21.26 21.96
C GLY A 11 0.31 -21.89 20.58
N ASN A 12 0.84 -23.11 20.55
CA ASN A 12 1.16 -23.88 19.34
C ASN A 12 0.25 -25.11 19.14
N SER A 13 -0.80 -25.23 19.96
CA SER A 13 -1.78 -26.30 19.88
C SER A 13 -3.13 -25.79 20.39
N LEU A 14 -4.21 -26.14 19.68
CA LEU A 14 -5.58 -25.87 20.09
C LEU A 14 -6.26 -27.16 20.51
N ARG A 15 -6.93 -27.12 21.67
CA ARG A 15 -7.77 -28.22 22.12
C ARG A 15 -9.18 -28.03 21.58
N VAL A 16 -9.55 -28.81 20.57
CA VAL A 16 -10.87 -28.80 19.95
C VAL A 16 -11.73 -29.88 20.60
N GLN A 17 -12.97 -29.55 20.93
CA GLN A 17 -13.92 -30.48 21.52
C GLN A 17 -15.25 -30.35 20.79
N GLY A 18 -16.10 -31.37 20.82
CA GLY A 18 -17.43 -31.27 20.21
C GLY A 18 -18.29 -32.47 20.52
N ARG A 19 -19.42 -32.60 19.85
CA ARG A 19 -20.30 -33.77 19.94
C ARG A 19 -20.78 -34.16 18.55
N ALA A 20 -20.63 -35.43 18.18
CA ALA A 20 -21.25 -36.01 17.02
C ALA A 20 -22.68 -36.45 17.39
N GLU A 21 -23.69 -35.81 16.78
CA GLU A 21 -25.08 -36.16 17.00
C GLU A 21 -25.53 -37.23 16.01
N HIS A 22 -26.46 -38.10 16.45
CA HIS A 22 -27.11 -39.12 15.62
C HIS A 22 -26.18 -40.13 14.90
N ALA A 23 -24.93 -40.27 15.33
CA ALA A 23 -23.97 -41.17 14.72
C ALA A 23 -23.92 -42.55 15.38
N GLY A 24 -23.86 -43.61 14.56
CA GLY A 24 -23.77 -45.01 15.01
C GLY A 24 -22.35 -45.43 15.38
N SER A 25 -21.35 -45.07 14.58
CA SER A 25 -19.93 -45.31 14.88
C SER A 25 -19.05 -44.23 14.23
N PRO A 26 -19.14 -42.98 14.71
CA PRO A 26 -18.50 -41.84 14.07
C PRO A 26 -16.97 -41.92 14.11
N VAL A 27 -16.34 -41.61 12.98
CA VAL A 27 -14.92 -41.26 12.89
C VAL A 27 -14.82 -39.75 12.77
N VAL A 28 -14.23 -39.10 13.78
CA VAL A 28 -14.02 -37.65 13.79
C VAL A 28 -12.53 -37.34 13.62
N LYS A 29 -12.20 -36.42 12.72
CA LYS A 29 -10.85 -35.85 12.59
C LYS A 29 -10.94 -34.33 12.62
N VAL A 30 -9.92 -33.68 13.18
CA VAL A 30 -9.76 -32.22 13.13
C VAL A 30 -8.42 -31.92 12.49
N ASN A 31 -8.40 -31.25 11.33
CA ASN A 31 -7.20 -31.05 10.51
C ASN A 31 -6.42 -32.36 10.28
N GLY A 32 -7.14 -33.46 10.04
CA GLY A 32 -6.57 -34.79 9.85
C GLY A 32 -6.15 -35.52 11.13
N VAL A 33 -6.11 -34.84 12.28
CA VAL A 33 -5.82 -35.45 13.59
C VAL A 33 -7.05 -36.21 14.07
N ALA A 34 -6.92 -37.52 14.30
CA ALA A 34 -8.02 -38.33 14.81
C ALA A 34 -8.44 -37.89 16.22
N ALA A 35 -9.73 -37.61 16.39
CA ALA A 35 -10.31 -37.29 17.69
C ALA A 35 -10.73 -38.57 18.42
N THR A 36 -10.62 -38.56 19.75
CA THR A 36 -11.19 -39.66 20.56
C THR A 36 -12.67 -39.38 20.78
N VAL A 37 -13.55 -40.24 20.21
CA VAL A 37 -15.00 -40.10 20.37
C VAL A 37 -15.51 -41.01 21.49
N GLY A 38 -16.20 -40.41 22.46
CA GLY A 38 -16.82 -41.07 23.59
C GLY A 38 -18.18 -41.70 23.24
N PRO A 39 -18.73 -42.53 24.14
CA PRO A 39 -20.00 -43.24 23.92
C PRO A 39 -21.22 -42.31 23.82
N ASP A 40 -21.12 -41.06 24.28
CA ASP A 40 -22.15 -40.02 24.15
C ASP A 40 -21.94 -39.11 22.92
N GLY A 41 -21.04 -39.51 22.01
CA GLY A 41 -20.66 -38.75 20.82
C GLY A 41 -19.70 -37.59 21.10
N ALA A 42 -19.35 -37.30 22.37
CA ALA A 42 -18.41 -36.22 22.68
C ALA A 42 -17.00 -36.57 22.16
N PHE A 43 -16.30 -35.61 21.56
CA PHE A 43 -14.93 -35.82 21.08
C PHE A 43 -13.98 -34.73 21.54
N VAL A 44 -12.69 -35.07 21.55
CA VAL A 44 -11.58 -34.15 21.84
C VAL A 44 -10.42 -34.46 20.89
N ALA A 45 -9.80 -33.41 20.34
CA ALA A 45 -8.54 -33.45 19.60
C ALA A 45 -7.63 -32.29 20.01
N ASP A 46 -6.34 -32.54 20.16
CA ASP A 46 -5.33 -31.50 20.28
C ASP A 46 -4.67 -31.31 18.92
N VAL A 47 -4.86 -30.14 18.33
CA VAL A 47 -4.48 -29.82 16.96
C VAL A 47 -3.30 -28.87 16.97
N PRO A 48 -2.16 -29.20 16.37
CA PRO A 48 -1.04 -28.27 16.26
C PRO A 48 -1.44 -27.09 15.37
N VAL A 49 -1.05 -25.87 15.77
CA VAL A 49 -1.33 -24.63 15.05
C VAL A 49 -0.08 -23.76 14.96
N THR A 50 -0.06 -22.91 13.94
CA THR A 50 0.95 -21.86 13.73
C THR A 50 0.37 -20.48 14.04
N ASP A 51 1.24 -19.49 14.18
CA ASP A 51 0.84 -18.10 14.35
C ASP A 51 0.08 -17.59 13.12
N GLY A 52 -0.98 -16.81 13.35
CA GLY A 52 -1.86 -16.29 12.30
C GLY A 52 -3.24 -16.92 12.32
N LEU A 53 -3.89 -16.99 11.16
CA LEU A 53 -5.20 -17.63 11.02
C LEU A 53 -5.02 -19.14 10.94
N ALA A 54 -5.70 -19.88 11.82
CA ALA A 54 -5.78 -21.33 11.77
C ALA A 54 -7.21 -21.75 11.43
N VAL A 55 -7.39 -22.40 10.29
CA VAL A 55 -8.67 -22.98 9.89
C VAL A 55 -8.74 -24.40 10.42
N LEU A 56 -9.68 -24.64 11.33
CA LEU A 56 -9.97 -25.94 11.91
C LEU A 56 -11.09 -26.59 11.09
N VAL A 57 -10.73 -27.62 10.34
CA VAL A 57 -11.64 -28.45 9.57
C VAL A 57 -11.95 -29.70 10.37
N THR A 58 -13.18 -29.79 10.86
CA THR A 58 -13.69 -30.98 11.56
C THR A 58 -14.45 -31.86 10.56
N THR A 59 -13.93 -33.05 10.27
CA THR A 59 -14.60 -34.02 9.39
C THR A 59 -15.22 -35.13 10.22
N LEU A 60 -16.51 -35.40 10.01
CA LEU A 60 -17.26 -36.51 10.58
C LEU A 60 -17.59 -37.52 9.46
N GLU A 61 -17.22 -38.78 9.66
CA GLU A 61 -17.60 -39.90 8.79
C GLU A 61 -18.38 -40.95 9.60
N ASP A 62 -19.59 -41.30 9.16
CA ASP A 62 -20.39 -42.39 9.73
C ASP A 62 -21.09 -43.18 8.61
N GLY A 63 -20.48 -44.30 8.19
CA GLY A 63 -20.93 -45.08 7.04
C GLY A 63 -20.80 -44.29 5.72
N SER A 64 -21.94 -43.94 5.11
CA SER A 64 -21.99 -43.12 3.88
C SER A 64 -22.19 -41.63 4.15
N VAL A 65 -22.39 -41.23 5.41
CA VAL A 65 -22.57 -39.84 5.79
C VAL A 65 -21.20 -39.24 6.02
N ARG A 66 -20.94 -38.12 5.33
CA ARG A 66 -19.77 -37.26 5.56
C ARG A 66 -20.27 -35.85 5.83
N SER A 67 -19.75 -35.22 6.87
CA SER A 67 -20.01 -33.83 7.21
C SER A 67 -18.70 -33.14 7.52
N GLU A 68 -18.60 -31.87 7.17
CA GLU A 68 -17.45 -31.02 7.47
C GLU A 68 -17.94 -29.75 8.19
N ASP A 69 -17.14 -29.20 9.09
CA ASP A 69 -17.36 -27.89 9.76
C ASP A 69 -16.02 -27.15 9.77
N HIS A 70 -16.01 -25.93 9.25
CA HIS A 70 -14.85 -25.06 9.22
C HIS A 70 -15.00 -23.97 10.27
N ARG A 71 -13.96 -23.79 11.09
CA ARG A 71 -13.89 -22.70 12.07
C ARG A 71 -12.53 -22.03 12.02
N ALA A 72 -12.51 -20.72 11.99
CA ALA A 72 -11.28 -19.96 12.01
C ALA A 72 -10.94 -19.55 13.45
N VAL A 73 -9.67 -19.71 13.80
CA VAL A 73 -9.13 -19.26 15.07
C VAL A 73 -7.91 -18.41 14.79
N LEU A 74 -7.87 -17.20 15.34
CA LEU A 74 -6.69 -16.36 15.25
C LEU A 74 -5.73 -16.67 16.40
N VAL A 75 -4.53 -17.16 16.06
CA VAL A 75 -3.54 -17.69 17.00
C VAL A 75 -2.35 -16.74 17.10
N ASN A 76 -1.94 -16.39 18.32
CA ASN A 76 -0.75 -15.56 18.61
C ASN A 76 -0.69 -14.21 17.85
N ALA A 77 -1.85 -13.58 17.62
CA ALA A 77 -1.96 -12.29 16.94
C ALA A 77 -2.47 -11.20 17.89
N ASP A 78 -1.78 -10.95 19.00
CA ASP A 78 -2.18 -10.00 20.04
C ASP A 78 -1.46 -8.64 19.94
N GLN A 79 -0.76 -8.38 18.84
CA GLN A 79 -0.09 -7.10 18.64
C GLN A 79 -1.12 -5.96 18.53
N ASP A 80 -0.76 -4.83 19.12
CA ASP A 80 -1.54 -3.59 19.00
C ASP A 80 -1.50 -3.11 17.54
N PRO A 81 -2.65 -2.98 16.85
CA PRO A 81 -2.75 -2.55 15.45
C PRO A 81 -2.11 -1.18 15.15
N GLY A 82 -1.97 -0.31 16.16
CA GLY A 82 -1.31 0.98 16.03
C GLY A 82 0.21 0.95 16.12
N THR A 83 0.81 -0.20 16.48
CA THR A 83 2.27 -0.32 16.55
C THR A 83 2.87 -0.27 15.15
N GLU A 84 3.85 0.60 14.99
CA GLU A 84 4.64 0.72 13.79
C GLU A 84 5.38 -0.59 13.47
N VAL A 85 5.45 -0.91 12.18
CA VAL A 85 6.22 -2.02 11.63
C VAL A 85 7.54 -1.45 11.12
N PRO A 86 8.69 -1.74 11.77
CA PRO A 86 10.00 -1.29 11.28
C PRO A 86 10.31 -1.90 9.91
N GLY A 87 10.91 -1.11 9.01
CA GLY A 87 11.20 -1.57 7.64
C GLY A 87 9.97 -2.11 6.89
N ALA A 88 8.79 -1.54 7.17
CA ALA A 88 7.52 -1.91 6.54
C ALA A 88 7.55 -1.73 5.02
N ILE A 89 8.23 -0.68 4.55
CA ILE A 89 8.43 -0.39 3.14
C ILE A 89 9.91 -0.16 2.91
N LYS A 90 10.45 -0.69 1.82
CA LYS A 90 11.76 -0.29 1.30
C LYS A 90 11.61 0.25 -0.10
N LEU A 91 12.24 1.38 -0.36
CA LEU A 91 12.30 2.01 -1.67
C LEU A 91 13.73 1.94 -2.17
N GLY A 92 13.96 1.26 -3.29
CA GLY A 92 15.23 1.17 -3.97
C GLY A 92 15.18 1.93 -5.29
N VAL A 93 16.17 2.78 -5.55
CA VAL A 93 16.41 3.40 -6.85
C VAL A 93 17.81 3.04 -7.30
N SER A 94 17.93 2.29 -8.39
CA SER A 94 19.25 1.89 -8.89
C SER A 94 19.98 3.06 -9.56
N ALA A 95 21.28 2.87 -9.81
CA ALA A 95 22.08 3.83 -10.56
C ALA A 95 21.53 4.09 -11.98
N GLU A 96 20.86 3.12 -12.59
CA GLU A 96 20.16 3.30 -13.86
C GLU A 96 18.89 4.16 -13.70
N GLY A 97 18.09 3.90 -12.66
CA GLY A 97 16.95 4.75 -12.31
C GLY A 97 17.35 6.21 -12.08
N PHE A 98 18.48 6.49 -11.42
CA PHE A 98 19.00 7.85 -11.28
C PHE A 98 19.35 8.51 -12.62
N ARG A 99 19.82 7.76 -13.63
CA ARG A 99 20.05 8.31 -14.97
C ARG A 99 18.74 8.69 -15.63
N THR A 100 17.69 7.90 -15.44
CA THR A 100 16.35 8.20 -15.97
C THR A 100 15.73 9.39 -15.25
N ILE A 101 15.79 9.46 -13.91
CA ILE A 101 15.37 10.63 -13.11
C ILE A 101 16.14 11.87 -13.55
N THR A 102 17.46 11.77 -13.74
CA THR A 102 18.30 12.88 -14.23
C THR A 102 17.81 13.42 -15.58
N ARG A 103 17.42 12.54 -16.50
CA ARG A 103 16.87 12.90 -17.81
C ARG A 103 15.53 13.61 -17.66
N LEU A 104 14.64 13.09 -16.81
CA LEU A 104 13.35 13.70 -16.50
C LEU A 104 13.50 15.10 -15.89
N LEU A 105 14.38 15.25 -14.90
CA LEU A 105 14.67 16.55 -14.29
C LEU A 105 15.23 17.51 -15.33
N SER A 106 16.19 17.09 -16.15
CA SER A 106 16.77 17.95 -17.20
C SER A 106 15.71 18.46 -18.20
N ASN A 107 14.73 17.63 -18.56
CA ASN A 107 13.64 18.03 -19.45
C ASN A 107 12.67 19.03 -18.79
N ASN A 108 12.39 18.86 -17.50
CA ASN A 108 11.46 19.73 -16.76
C ASN A 108 12.11 21.05 -16.28
N LEU A 109 13.40 21.05 -15.95
CA LEU A 109 14.13 22.24 -15.48
C LEU A 109 14.23 23.34 -16.55
N GLY A 110 14.12 23.00 -17.84
CA GLY A 110 14.10 23.99 -18.92
C GLY A 110 12.95 25.00 -18.84
N ALA A 111 11.91 24.72 -18.05
CA ALA A 111 10.74 25.58 -17.85
C ALA A 111 10.76 26.39 -16.54
N LEU A 112 11.75 26.19 -15.66
CA LEU A 112 11.78 26.84 -14.35
C LEU A 112 12.24 28.30 -14.44
N ASP A 113 11.53 29.23 -13.79
CA ASP A 113 12.00 30.62 -13.70
C ASP A 113 12.91 30.79 -12.47
N LEU A 114 14.21 30.54 -12.64
CA LEU A 114 15.20 30.76 -11.57
C LEU A 114 15.21 32.22 -11.09
N GLY A 115 14.86 33.18 -11.96
CA GLY A 115 14.75 34.59 -11.60
C GLY A 115 13.61 34.85 -10.62
N ALA A 116 12.45 34.24 -10.83
CA ALA A 116 11.31 34.31 -9.91
C ALA A 116 11.60 33.65 -8.56
N LEU A 117 12.32 32.52 -8.57
CA LEU A 117 12.69 31.80 -7.36
C LEU A 117 13.70 32.58 -6.51
N LEU A 118 14.69 33.21 -7.13
CA LEU A 118 15.75 33.93 -6.42
C LEU A 118 15.39 35.37 -6.06
N GLY A 119 14.47 36.00 -6.79
CA GLY A 119 13.96 37.33 -6.48
C GLY A 119 13.23 37.43 -5.14
N GLY A 120 12.80 36.30 -4.55
CA GLY A 120 12.21 36.24 -3.21
C GLY A 120 13.20 36.05 -2.06
N ALA A 121 14.37 35.45 -2.31
CA ALA A 121 15.37 35.10 -1.28
C ALA A 121 16.47 36.17 -1.10
N GLY A 122 16.77 36.94 -2.14
CA GLY A 122 17.81 37.98 -2.10
C GLY A 122 17.34 39.31 -1.50
N GLY A 123 17.28 39.41 -0.17
CA GLY A 123 16.79 40.63 0.52
C GLY A 123 17.55 41.09 1.77
N GLY A 124 18.75 40.57 2.03
CA GLY A 124 19.52 40.90 3.25
C GLY A 124 20.40 42.16 3.20
N GLY A 125 20.56 42.82 2.04
CA GLY A 125 21.48 43.97 1.88
C GLY A 125 21.10 44.93 0.74
N ASP A 126 21.94 45.94 0.49
CA ASP A 126 21.74 46.98 -0.55
C ASP A 126 21.84 46.46 -2.00
N LEU A 127 22.14 45.16 -2.18
CA LEU A 127 22.26 44.50 -3.48
C LEU A 127 20.91 43.93 -3.93
N GLN A 128 20.37 44.46 -5.03
CA GLN A 128 19.12 44.00 -5.61
C GLN A 128 19.37 43.32 -6.96
N VAL A 129 19.19 42.00 -7.01
CA VAL A 129 19.19 41.24 -8.27
C VAL A 129 17.91 41.59 -9.03
N ARG A 130 18.06 42.09 -10.26
CA ARG A 130 16.95 42.50 -11.12
C ARG A 130 16.43 41.34 -11.95
N SER A 131 17.32 40.55 -12.54
CA SER A 131 16.95 39.40 -13.36
C SER A 131 18.06 38.36 -13.39
N ILE A 132 17.67 37.09 -13.55
CA ILE A 132 18.57 35.97 -13.79
C ILE A 132 18.04 35.25 -15.02
N ASN A 133 18.79 35.31 -16.11
CA ASN A 133 18.46 34.66 -17.38
C ASN A 133 19.45 33.54 -17.65
N TYR A 134 19.00 32.49 -18.31
CA TYR A 134 19.85 31.40 -18.75
C TYR A 134 19.24 30.71 -19.97
N SER A 135 20.07 29.99 -20.73
CA SER A 135 19.65 29.32 -21.96
C SER A 135 19.22 27.87 -21.76
N ARG A 136 19.89 27.18 -20.84
CA ARG A 136 19.68 25.75 -20.57
C ARG A 136 20.27 25.39 -19.21
N VAL A 137 19.63 24.46 -18.52
CA VAL A 137 20.16 23.81 -17.31
C VAL A 137 20.33 22.32 -17.62
N GLU A 138 21.51 21.79 -17.32
CA GLU A 138 21.76 20.34 -17.30
C GLU A 138 21.98 19.94 -15.84
N ILE A 139 21.27 18.91 -15.40
CA ILE A 139 21.46 18.31 -14.08
C ILE A 139 21.98 16.89 -14.26
N SER A 140 22.79 16.41 -13.32
CA SER A 140 23.23 15.03 -13.21
C SER A 140 23.23 14.64 -11.74
N LEU A 141 22.55 13.54 -11.43
CA LEU A 141 22.57 12.90 -10.12
C LEU A 141 23.17 11.51 -10.27
N GLU A 142 24.27 11.26 -9.56
CA GLU A 142 24.95 9.96 -9.55
C GLU A 142 25.06 9.48 -8.10
N PRO A 143 24.61 8.27 -7.76
CA PRO A 143 24.79 7.77 -6.41
C PRO A 143 26.26 7.45 -6.14
N ASP A 144 26.74 7.79 -4.94
CA ASP A 144 28.10 7.61 -4.46
C ASP A 144 28.06 7.12 -3.00
N PHE A 145 29.21 6.77 -2.41
CA PHE A 145 29.28 6.23 -1.05
C PHE A 145 28.76 7.24 0.00
N GLY A 146 27.52 7.03 0.44
CA GLY A 146 26.82 7.81 1.46
C GLY A 146 26.20 9.13 0.99
N ALA A 147 26.22 9.44 -0.32
CA ALA A 147 25.67 10.67 -0.85
C ALA A 147 25.30 10.55 -2.34
N LEU A 148 24.45 11.46 -2.82
CA LEU A 148 24.22 11.67 -4.25
C LEU A 148 25.15 12.78 -4.74
N LYS A 149 25.98 12.48 -5.73
CA LYS A 149 26.80 13.48 -6.41
C LYS A 149 25.92 14.26 -7.39
N LEU A 150 25.72 15.53 -7.08
CA LEU A 150 25.04 16.49 -7.93
C LEU A 150 26.05 17.22 -8.81
N ARG A 151 25.77 17.28 -10.11
CA ARG A 151 26.39 18.22 -11.03
C ARG A 151 25.31 19.03 -11.76
N LEU A 152 25.29 20.33 -11.52
CA LEU A 152 24.40 21.27 -12.20
C LEU A 152 25.23 22.15 -13.13
N ALA A 153 24.87 22.24 -14.41
CA ALA A 153 25.50 23.12 -15.38
C ALA A 153 24.47 24.08 -15.99
N VAL A 154 24.64 25.37 -15.72
CA VAL A 154 23.78 26.45 -16.22
C VAL A 154 24.48 27.14 -17.39
N TYR A 155 23.93 27.02 -18.59
CA TYR A 155 24.49 27.57 -19.82
C TYR A 155 23.92 28.95 -20.12
N GLY A 156 24.78 29.86 -20.57
CA GLY A 156 24.40 31.23 -20.89
C GLY A 156 23.79 31.98 -19.71
N LEU A 157 24.29 31.73 -18.50
CA LEU A 157 23.86 32.42 -17.29
C LEU A 157 24.17 33.91 -17.44
N ARG A 158 23.17 34.76 -17.15
CA ARG A 158 23.28 36.22 -17.09
C ARG A 158 22.53 36.71 -15.86
N ILE A 159 23.22 37.44 -14.99
CA ILE A 159 22.70 38.02 -13.75
C ILE A 159 22.77 39.54 -13.90
N ASP A 160 21.61 40.20 -13.91
CA ASP A 160 21.55 41.66 -13.89
C ASP A 160 21.29 42.12 -12.44
N VAL A 161 22.18 42.93 -11.88
CA VAL A 161 22.10 43.54 -10.55
C VAL A 161 21.87 45.04 -10.73
N ALA A 162 20.95 45.65 -9.98
CA ALA A 162 20.54 47.05 -10.20
C ALA A 162 21.01 48.04 -9.12
N ARG A 163 21.37 47.57 -7.92
CA ARG A 163 21.75 48.42 -6.79
C ARG A 163 22.89 47.80 -5.99
N PRO A 164 23.80 48.60 -5.41
CA PRO A 164 23.91 50.07 -5.53
C PRO A 164 24.47 50.54 -6.89
N MET A 165 24.92 49.63 -7.75
CA MET A 165 25.41 49.87 -9.10
C MET A 165 24.79 48.85 -10.07
N GLU A 166 24.64 49.24 -11.34
CA GLU A 166 24.16 48.32 -12.37
C GLU A 166 25.33 47.43 -12.83
N VAL A 167 25.20 46.12 -12.58
CA VAL A 167 26.21 45.11 -12.96
C VAL A 167 25.52 44.03 -13.76
N VAL A 168 26.09 43.67 -14.90
CA VAL A 168 25.66 42.51 -15.68
C VAL A 168 26.76 41.48 -15.62
N ALA A 169 26.58 40.42 -14.84
CA ALA A 169 27.50 39.29 -14.80
C ALA A 169 27.02 38.17 -15.72
N SER A 170 27.94 37.45 -16.35
CA SER A 170 27.61 36.31 -17.22
C SER A 170 28.61 35.18 -17.10
N ALA A 171 28.15 33.93 -17.31
CA ALA A 171 28.97 32.73 -17.30
C ALA A 171 28.43 31.68 -18.27
N ASN A 172 29.32 30.91 -18.90
CA ASN A 172 28.92 29.84 -19.82
C ASN A 172 29.93 28.68 -19.91
N PRO A 173 29.65 27.53 -19.26
CA PRO A 173 28.63 27.30 -18.23
C PRO A 173 29.07 27.75 -16.83
N ALA A 174 28.11 28.06 -15.96
CA ALA A 174 28.29 28.02 -14.52
C ALA A 174 28.01 26.59 -14.03
N THR A 175 29.02 25.93 -13.47
CA THR A 175 28.90 24.53 -13.00
C THR A 175 28.94 24.47 -11.48
N ILE A 176 27.96 23.85 -10.86
CA ILE A 176 27.95 23.51 -9.43
C ILE A 176 28.18 22.01 -9.30
N THR A 177 29.18 21.62 -8.53
CA THR A 177 29.39 20.22 -8.12
C THR A 177 29.21 20.12 -6.62
N ALA A 178 28.37 19.22 -6.15
CA ALA A 178 28.10 19.06 -4.73
C ALA A 178 27.74 17.61 -4.38
N PHE A 179 27.81 17.27 -3.10
CA PHE A 179 27.32 16.00 -2.56
C PHE A 179 26.07 16.25 -1.73
N ILE A 180 24.99 15.56 -2.04
CA ILE A 180 23.73 15.59 -1.28
C ILE A 180 23.74 14.37 -0.36
N GLU A 181 23.94 14.61 0.93
CA GLU A 181 23.75 13.59 1.96
C GLU A 181 22.27 13.52 2.35
N LEU A 182 21.77 12.30 2.42
CA LEU A 182 20.42 11.98 2.87
C LEU A 182 20.55 11.24 4.20
N VAL A 183 19.99 11.81 5.27
CA VAL A 183 20.14 11.24 6.62
C VAL A 183 18.78 11.25 7.31
N PRO A 184 18.34 10.13 7.92
CA PRO A 184 17.17 10.14 8.80
C PRO A 184 17.36 11.18 9.93
N ASP A 185 16.36 12.01 10.17
CA ASP A 185 16.44 13.05 11.20
C ASP A 185 16.16 12.54 12.62
N GLY A 186 15.74 11.27 12.75
CA GLY A 186 15.36 10.62 14.00
C GLY A 186 13.95 10.95 14.49
N LEU A 187 13.20 11.75 13.73
CA LEU A 187 11.79 12.09 13.95
C LEU A 187 10.86 11.45 12.90
N GLY A 188 11.39 10.50 12.11
CA GLY A 188 10.67 9.82 11.04
C GLY A 188 10.69 10.57 9.71
N SER A 189 11.54 11.57 9.55
CA SER A 189 11.69 12.33 8.30
C SER A 189 13.15 12.26 7.82
N MET A 190 13.42 12.88 6.67
CA MET A 190 14.74 12.92 6.06
C MET A 190 15.30 14.33 6.08
N SER A 191 16.53 14.46 6.58
CA SER A 191 17.34 15.66 6.45
C SER A 191 18.20 15.53 5.20
N LEU A 192 18.11 16.51 4.31
CA LEU A 192 19.03 16.64 3.20
C LEU A 192 20.10 17.68 3.54
N ARG A 193 21.36 17.35 3.27
CA ARG A 193 22.50 18.24 3.52
C ARG A 193 23.41 18.29 2.31
N ILE A 194 23.79 19.50 1.91
CA ILE A 194 24.78 19.67 0.85
C ILE A 194 26.18 19.77 1.48
N ARG A 195 27.12 18.99 0.93
CA ARG A 195 28.53 19.03 1.29
C ARG A 195 29.39 19.30 0.07
N GLY A 196 30.45 20.07 0.30
CA GLY A 196 31.50 20.31 -0.70
C GLY A 196 30.95 20.92 -1.99
N SER A 197 30.13 21.97 -1.88
CA SER A 197 29.67 22.73 -3.05
C SER A 197 30.83 23.53 -3.64
N ASP A 198 31.25 23.13 -4.83
CA ASP A 198 32.23 23.85 -5.65
C ASP A 198 31.51 24.49 -6.84
N VAL A 199 31.77 25.77 -7.07
CA VAL A 199 31.17 26.52 -8.18
C VAL A 199 32.28 26.96 -9.12
N ALA A 200 32.17 26.54 -10.39
CA ALA A 200 33.10 26.91 -11.44
C ALA A 200 32.37 27.76 -12.50
N LEU A 201 32.74 29.04 -12.59
CA LEU A 201 32.18 29.96 -13.58
C LEU A 201 33.11 30.03 -14.81
N ALA A 202 32.83 29.19 -15.82
CA ALA A 202 33.60 29.18 -17.06
C ALA A 202 33.27 30.40 -17.92
N ASN A 203 34.30 31.03 -18.50
CA ASN A 203 34.18 32.25 -19.29
C ASN A 203 33.39 33.35 -18.56
N PHE A 204 33.60 33.47 -17.24
CA PHE A 204 32.96 34.51 -16.45
C PHE A 204 33.41 35.89 -16.90
N ASP A 205 32.44 36.77 -17.09
CA ASP A 205 32.63 38.16 -17.49
C ASP A 205 31.58 39.03 -16.81
N PHE A 206 31.89 40.29 -16.53
CA PHE A 206 30.90 41.22 -15.98
C PHE A 206 31.13 42.63 -16.51
N ASP A 207 30.03 43.34 -16.74
CA ASP A 207 30.01 44.70 -17.25
C ASP A 207 29.46 45.65 -16.18
N LEU A 208 30.18 46.74 -15.92
CA LEU A 208 29.79 47.82 -15.03
C LEU A 208 29.44 49.04 -15.89
N ASP A 209 28.14 49.20 -16.15
CA ASP A 209 27.66 50.30 -16.97
C ASP A 209 28.22 51.64 -16.43
N SER A 210 29.05 52.30 -17.25
CA SER A 210 29.65 53.63 -17.00
C SER A 210 30.89 53.72 -16.10
N LEU A 211 31.57 52.62 -15.74
CA LEU A 211 32.86 52.67 -15.03
C LEU A 211 34.06 52.38 -15.97
N PRO A 212 35.21 53.07 -15.79
CA PRO A 212 36.44 52.69 -16.49
C PRO A 212 36.93 51.29 -16.08
N GLY A 213 37.44 50.49 -17.03
CA GLY A 213 37.80 49.09 -16.82
C GLY A 213 38.86 48.77 -15.75
N PHE A 214 39.56 49.75 -15.18
CA PHE A 214 40.42 49.48 -14.01
C PHE A 214 39.61 49.21 -12.73
N PHE A 215 38.35 49.65 -12.66
CA PHE A 215 37.46 49.29 -11.56
C PHE A 215 36.97 47.84 -11.68
N GLU A 216 36.82 47.34 -12.91
CA GLU A 216 36.48 45.93 -13.17
C GLU A 216 37.56 45.02 -12.58
N GLU A 217 38.85 45.25 -12.90
CA GLU A 217 39.94 44.44 -12.34
C GLU A 217 39.96 44.40 -10.80
N LEU A 218 39.51 45.46 -10.13
CA LEU A 218 39.48 45.55 -8.67
C LEU A 218 38.29 44.79 -8.06
N ILE A 219 37.19 44.63 -8.81
CA ILE A 219 35.95 44.04 -8.28
C ILE A 219 35.56 42.71 -8.92
N ASP A 220 36.36 42.17 -9.85
CA ASP A 220 36.15 40.82 -10.42
C ASP A 220 35.99 39.76 -9.35
N TRP A 221 36.89 39.74 -8.36
CA TRP A 221 36.87 38.75 -7.30
C TRP A 221 35.59 38.84 -6.43
N PRO A 222 35.18 40.02 -5.91
CA PRO A 222 33.91 40.17 -5.20
C PRO A 222 32.65 39.83 -6.02
N VAL A 223 32.58 40.22 -7.30
CA VAL A 223 31.39 39.95 -8.13
C VAL A 223 31.30 38.45 -8.45
N ARG A 224 32.45 37.80 -8.66
CA ARG A 224 32.53 36.35 -8.81
C ARG A 224 32.09 35.62 -7.54
N GLU A 225 32.62 35.99 -6.37
CA GLU A 225 32.24 35.39 -5.08
C GLU A 225 30.73 35.55 -4.83
N LEU A 226 30.18 36.74 -5.09
CA LEU A 226 28.74 36.99 -4.98
C LEU A 226 27.92 36.08 -5.92
N ALA A 227 28.34 35.89 -7.18
CA ALA A 227 27.65 35.01 -8.11
C ALA A 227 27.73 33.54 -7.67
N GLU A 228 28.87 33.10 -7.14
CA GLU A 228 29.04 31.76 -6.59
C GLU A 228 28.16 31.52 -5.35
N ASP A 229 28.11 32.48 -4.44
CA ASP A 229 27.30 32.40 -3.22
C ASP A 229 25.81 32.44 -3.54
N LEU A 230 25.36 33.31 -4.46
CA LEU A 230 23.97 33.31 -4.93
C LEU A 230 23.55 31.96 -5.52
N LEU A 231 24.43 31.29 -6.26
CA LEU A 231 24.15 29.96 -6.81
C LEU A 231 24.14 28.87 -5.72
N LYS A 232 24.98 28.97 -4.69
CA LYS A 232 24.96 28.07 -3.53
C LYS A 232 23.70 28.27 -2.69
N ASP A 233 23.33 29.51 -2.43
CA ASP A 233 22.12 29.88 -1.69
C ASP A 233 20.87 29.43 -2.45
N ALA A 234 20.83 29.64 -3.77
CA ALA A 234 19.77 29.12 -4.65
C ALA A 234 19.55 27.62 -4.47
N LEU A 235 20.65 26.87 -4.47
CA LEU A 235 20.62 25.43 -4.32
C LEU A 235 20.11 25.04 -2.93
N ASN A 236 20.63 25.65 -1.86
CA ASN A 236 20.28 25.33 -0.47
C ASN A 236 18.85 25.75 -0.09
N ASP A 237 18.42 26.95 -0.48
CA ASP A 237 17.20 27.58 0.04
C ASP A 237 15.97 27.29 -0.82
N VAL A 238 16.16 26.97 -2.11
CA VAL A 238 15.04 26.76 -3.03
C VAL A 238 14.95 25.30 -3.47
N VAL A 239 16.04 24.75 -3.99
CA VAL A 239 16.01 23.39 -4.55
C VAL A 239 15.81 22.39 -3.42
N MET A 240 16.61 22.45 -2.35
CA MET A 240 16.54 21.42 -1.30
C MET A 240 15.18 21.29 -0.61
N PRO A 241 14.49 22.37 -0.18
CA PRO A 241 13.16 22.24 0.44
C PRO A 241 12.09 21.75 -0.53
N SER A 242 12.28 21.94 -1.84
CA SER A 242 11.33 21.46 -2.86
C SER A 242 11.48 19.98 -3.20
N LEU A 243 12.61 19.35 -2.85
CA LEU A 243 12.87 17.94 -3.17
C LEU A 243 12.17 16.97 -2.21
N PHE A 244 11.75 17.42 -1.03
CA PHE A 244 11.13 16.58 -0.03
C PHE A 244 10.01 17.33 0.68
N ASP A 245 8.79 16.82 0.56
CA ASP A 245 7.64 17.27 1.34
C ASP A 245 7.37 16.26 2.48
N PRO A 246 7.63 16.62 3.75
CA PRO A 246 7.31 15.76 4.88
C PRO A 246 5.83 15.38 4.97
N ALA A 247 4.91 16.18 4.39
CA ALA A 247 3.50 15.84 4.35
C ALA A 247 3.25 14.55 3.54
N ALA A 248 4.11 14.22 2.58
CA ALA A 248 4.01 12.99 1.80
C ALA A 248 4.21 11.71 2.64
N LEU A 249 4.70 11.82 3.87
CA LEU A 249 4.82 10.69 4.80
C LEU A 249 3.52 10.36 5.54
N ASN A 250 2.53 11.25 5.49
CA ASN A 250 1.20 11.01 6.06
C ASN A 250 0.21 10.91 4.91
N GLN A 251 -0.22 9.69 4.60
CA GLN A 251 -1.10 9.42 3.47
C GLN A 251 -2.46 8.94 3.97
N GLU A 252 -3.52 9.31 3.24
CA GLU A 252 -4.83 8.68 3.39
C GLU A 252 -4.97 7.65 2.27
N LEU A 253 -5.31 6.42 2.62
CA LEU A 253 -5.61 5.34 1.69
C LEU A 253 -7.09 5.02 1.77
N ASP A 254 -7.80 5.07 0.65
CA ASP A 254 -9.15 4.53 0.56
C ASP A 254 -9.08 3.04 0.17
N LEU A 255 -9.63 2.17 1.01
CA LEU A 255 -9.79 0.76 0.70
C LEU A 255 -11.25 0.35 0.88
N LEU A 256 -11.93 0.03 -0.23
CA LEU A 256 -13.34 -0.36 -0.25
C LEU A 256 -14.27 0.70 0.35
N GLY A 257 -14.00 1.99 0.10
CA GLY A 257 -14.75 3.12 0.62
C GLY A 257 -14.39 3.48 2.07
N MET A 258 -13.38 2.83 2.65
CA MET A 258 -12.91 3.07 4.01
C MET A 258 -11.60 3.84 3.98
N LYS A 259 -11.60 5.02 4.60
CA LYS A 259 -10.41 5.85 4.77
C LYS A 259 -9.50 5.30 5.86
N LEU A 260 -8.25 5.03 5.50
CA LEU A 260 -7.18 4.56 6.36
C LEU A 260 -6.08 5.60 6.43
N ASN A 261 -5.58 5.89 7.63
CA ASN A 261 -4.44 6.77 7.82
C ASN A 261 -3.16 5.94 7.82
N LEU A 262 -2.24 6.26 6.91
CA LEU A 262 -0.90 5.70 6.83
C LEU A 262 0.09 6.70 7.41
N GLY A 263 0.76 6.31 8.49
CA GLY A 263 1.91 7.04 9.03
C GLY A 263 3.18 6.35 8.61
N LEU A 264 3.98 7.01 7.77
CA LEU A 264 5.29 6.54 7.33
C LEU A 264 6.39 7.31 8.06
N ALA A 265 7.48 6.63 8.37
CA ALA A 265 8.64 7.23 9.01
C ALA A 265 9.93 6.70 8.38
N ILE A 266 10.79 7.61 7.91
CA ILE A 266 12.10 7.24 7.36
C ILE A 266 13.01 6.83 8.52
N ASP A 267 13.39 5.54 8.58
CA ASP A 267 14.25 4.98 9.62
C ASP A 267 15.65 4.62 9.10
N GLU A 268 15.78 4.34 7.80
CA GLU A 268 17.03 3.99 7.16
C GLU A 268 17.19 4.72 5.82
N VAL A 269 18.38 5.24 5.56
CA VAL A 269 18.79 5.71 4.24
C VAL A 269 20.20 5.23 3.96
N PHE A 270 20.38 4.56 2.83
CA PHE A 270 21.65 4.03 2.38
C PHE A 270 21.90 4.43 0.93
N VAL A 271 23.08 4.95 0.65
CA VAL A 271 23.50 5.33 -0.71
C VAL A 271 24.85 4.71 -0.99
N ASP A 272 24.97 4.04 -2.11
CA ASP A 272 26.23 3.51 -2.61
C ASP A 272 26.27 3.63 -4.15
N PRO A 273 27.38 3.27 -4.82
CA PRO A 273 27.45 3.39 -6.28
C PRO A 273 26.41 2.55 -7.06
N SER A 274 25.73 1.60 -6.42
CA SER A 274 24.66 0.81 -7.04
C SER A 274 23.29 1.52 -6.98
N GLY A 275 23.06 2.42 -6.03
CA GLY A 275 21.79 3.13 -5.90
C GLY A 275 21.54 3.80 -4.54
N LEU A 276 20.26 4.13 -4.33
CA LEU A 276 19.70 4.64 -3.08
C LEU A 276 18.69 3.61 -2.57
N THR A 277 18.78 3.28 -1.28
CA THR A 277 17.75 2.53 -0.56
C THR A 277 17.23 3.37 0.60
N VAL A 278 15.91 3.48 0.72
CA VAL A 278 15.22 4.14 1.83
C VAL A 278 14.35 3.11 2.54
N GLY A 279 14.61 2.89 3.82
CA GLY A 279 13.73 2.14 4.71
C GLY A 279 12.69 3.07 5.32
N LEU A 280 11.44 2.61 5.32
CA LEU A 280 10.33 3.26 5.98
C LEU A 280 9.75 2.30 7.00
N ALA A 281 9.71 2.73 8.25
CA ALA A 281 8.79 2.18 9.22
C ALA A 281 7.39 2.72 8.92
N ALA A 282 6.35 1.90 9.16
CA ALA A 282 4.99 2.30 8.82
C ALA A 282 3.95 1.80 9.82
N SER A 283 2.92 2.62 10.00
CA SER A 283 1.72 2.30 10.78
C SER A 283 0.48 2.54 9.92
N THR A 284 -0.57 1.78 10.20
CA THR A 284 -1.87 1.96 9.54
C THR A 284 -2.95 1.98 10.60
N MET A 285 -3.80 3.01 10.56
CA MET A 285 -4.94 3.14 11.46
C MET A 285 -6.22 3.42 10.68
N PRO A 286 -7.35 2.81 11.08
CA PRO A 286 -8.65 3.19 10.53
C PRO A 286 -8.98 4.64 10.93
N ALA A 287 -9.57 5.43 10.02
CA ALA A 287 -10.08 6.76 10.36
C ALA A 287 -11.27 6.67 11.34
N VAL A 288 -12.10 5.63 11.18
CA VAL A 288 -13.23 5.30 12.06
C VAL A 288 -13.16 3.81 12.40
N VAL A 289 -13.18 3.48 13.68
CA VAL A 289 -13.19 2.10 14.18
C VAL A 289 -14.66 1.64 14.34
N GLN A 290 -15.06 0.65 13.57
CA GLN A 290 -16.32 -0.07 13.72
C GLN A 290 -16.13 -1.37 14.52
N ASN A 291 -15.08 -2.12 14.21
CA ASN A 291 -14.74 -3.40 14.86
C ASN A 291 -13.52 -3.25 15.77
N PRO A 292 -13.69 -3.10 17.10
CA PRO A 292 -12.56 -3.00 18.01
C PRO A 292 -11.87 -4.36 18.18
N GLY A 293 -10.57 -4.45 17.87
CA GLY A 293 -9.80 -5.68 18.06
C GLY A 293 -8.28 -5.46 18.04
N LYS A 294 -7.55 -6.28 18.80
CA LYS A 294 -6.08 -6.39 18.73
C LYS A 294 -5.74 -7.69 18.01
N ALA A 295 -5.53 -7.64 16.69
CA ALA A 295 -5.50 -8.86 15.89
C ALA A 295 -4.47 -8.82 14.75
N VAL A 296 -3.28 -8.24 15.00
CA VAL A 296 -2.24 -8.22 13.97
C VAL A 296 -1.18 -9.27 14.25
N ARG A 297 -0.89 -10.06 13.22
CA ARG A 297 0.18 -11.07 13.24
C ARG A 297 1.54 -10.37 13.40
N PRO A 298 2.38 -10.79 14.37
CA PRO A 298 3.81 -10.49 14.33
C PRO A 298 4.38 -11.15 13.07
N LEU A 299 4.82 -10.36 12.10
CA LEU A 299 5.65 -10.86 11.02
C LEU A 299 7.03 -10.25 11.18
N PRO A 300 8.05 -11.03 11.57
CA PRO A 300 9.43 -10.59 11.41
C PRO A 300 9.76 -10.55 9.91
N GLY A 301 10.45 -9.51 9.46
CA GLY A 301 11.02 -9.48 8.12
C GLY A 301 12.46 -9.99 8.14
N PRO A 302 12.80 -11.16 7.56
CA PRO A 302 14.10 -11.34 6.94
C PRO A 302 14.15 -10.55 5.63
N ASP A 303 15.29 -9.93 5.35
CA ASP A 303 15.55 -9.22 4.10
C ASP A 303 15.57 -10.21 2.94
N GLY A 304 14.59 -10.10 2.04
CA GLY A 304 14.69 -10.62 0.69
C GLY A 304 15.43 -9.59 -0.16
N ALA A 305 16.69 -9.83 -0.49
CA ALA A 305 17.38 -9.02 -1.49
C ALA A 305 16.95 -9.50 -2.88
N VAL A 306 16.47 -8.58 -3.71
CA VAL A 306 16.19 -8.81 -5.13
C VAL A 306 17.11 -7.91 -5.93
N ASP A 307 17.52 -8.34 -7.12
CA ASP A 307 18.24 -7.47 -8.05
C ASP A 307 17.29 -6.33 -8.45
N PRO A 308 17.58 -5.06 -8.06
CA PRO A 308 16.63 -3.97 -8.27
C PRO A 308 16.52 -3.63 -9.76
N SER A 309 15.31 -3.27 -10.19
CA SER A 309 15.05 -2.59 -11.47
C SER A 309 15.57 -1.14 -11.39
N GLU A 310 15.12 -0.24 -12.28
CA GLU A 310 15.31 1.20 -12.02
C GLU A 310 14.68 1.63 -10.68
N LEU A 311 13.52 1.05 -10.34
CA LEU A 311 12.79 1.21 -9.09
C LEU A 311 12.42 -0.16 -8.48
N ASP A 312 12.54 -0.27 -7.16
CA ASP A 312 12.02 -1.37 -6.34
C ASP A 312 11.23 -0.80 -5.16
N ILE A 313 9.97 -1.20 -5.00
CA ILE A 313 9.17 -0.92 -3.81
C ILE A 313 8.87 -2.26 -3.14
N ALA A 314 9.49 -2.52 -2.00
CA ALA A 314 9.27 -3.73 -1.23
C ALA A 314 8.32 -3.46 -0.06
N LEU A 315 7.19 -4.16 0.01
CA LEU A 315 6.20 -4.07 1.08
C LEU A 315 6.29 -5.30 1.99
N ALA A 316 6.54 -5.11 3.28
CA ALA A 316 6.55 -6.21 4.24
C ALA A 316 5.15 -6.84 4.36
N GLY A 317 5.06 -8.16 4.37
CA GLY A 317 3.78 -8.86 4.58
C GLY A 317 3.13 -8.50 5.92
N GLY A 318 3.93 -8.12 6.93
CA GLY A 318 3.44 -7.55 8.19
C GLY A 318 2.66 -6.26 7.99
N PHE A 319 3.15 -5.38 7.12
CA PHE A 319 2.47 -4.13 6.78
C PHE A 319 1.21 -4.35 5.95
N VAL A 320 1.23 -5.29 4.98
CA VAL A 320 0.01 -5.68 4.25
C VAL A 320 -1.08 -6.18 5.21
N ASN A 321 -0.72 -7.00 6.21
CA ASN A 321 -1.65 -7.42 7.26
C ASN A 321 -2.17 -6.26 8.12
N ARG A 322 -1.38 -5.19 8.34
CA ARG A 322 -1.82 -3.99 9.06
C ARG A 322 -2.89 -3.23 8.28
N ILE A 323 -2.70 -3.11 6.96
CA ILE A 323 -3.68 -2.50 6.06
C ILE A 323 -4.99 -3.29 6.08
N LEU A 324 -4.93 -4.62 5.91
CA LEU A 324 -6.10 -5.49 5.94
C LEU A 324 -6.82 -5.46 7.30
N HIS A 325 -6.07 -5.44 8.40
CA HIS A 325 -6.64 -5.29 9.73
C HIS A 325 -7.33 -3.94 9.90
N ALA A 326 -6.71 -2.84 9.45
CA ALA A 326 -7.30 -1.50 9.55
C ALA A 326 -8.60 -1.41 8.73
N ALA A 327 -8.63 -1.96 7.52
CA ALA A 327 -9.83 -2.04 6.71
C ALA A 327 -10.94 -2.86 7.38
N TRP A 328 -10.61 -4.04 7.92
CA TRP A 328 -11.54 -4.84 8.72
C TRP A 328 -12.07 -4.07 9.94
N ALA A 329 -11.18 -3.39 10.66
CA ALA A 329 -11.53 -2.56 11.82
C ALA A 329 -12.43 -1.39 11.42
N SER A 330 -12.34 -0.89 10.19
CA SER A 330 -13.23 0.13 9.62
C SER A 330 -14.57 -0.41 9.13
N GLY A 331 -14.81 -1.72 9.16
CA GLY A 331 -16.06 -2.33 8.68
C GLY A 331 -16.05 -2.62 7.18
N ALA A 332 -14.89 -2.72 6.53
CA ALA A 332 -14.81 -3.08 5.11
C ALA A 332 -15.43 -4.45 4.77
N LEU A 333 -15.62 -5.30 5.78
CA LEU A 333 -16.28 -6.62 5.68
C LEU A 333 -17.73 -6.59 6.21
N ASP A 334 -18.28 -5.42 6.54
CA ASP A 334 -19.63 -5.26 7.07
C ASP A 334 -20.53 -4.62 6.01
N LEU A 335 -20.82 -5.39 4.96
CA LEU A 335 -21.54 -4.95 3.77
C LEU A 335 -22.98 -5.46 3.77
N ALA A 336 -23.88 -4.68 3.17
CA ALA A 336 -25.21 -5.15 2.79
C ALA A 336 -25.20 -5.53 1.31
N ILE A 337 -25.55 -6.78 1.02
CA ILE A 337 -25.64 -7.34 -0.33
C ILE A 337 -27.11 -7.60 -0.65
N GLY A 338 -27.59 -7.00 -1.75
CA GLY A 338 -29.00 -7.00 -2.13
C GLY A 338 -29.87 -6.04 -1.29
N GLY A 339 -31.01 -5.65 -1.86
CA GLY A 339 -31.90 -4.64 -1.28
C GLY A 339 -31.70 -3.24 -1.88
N PRO A 340 -32.55 -2.25 -1.52
CA PRO A 340 -32.51 -0.92 -2.10
C PRO A 340 -31.28 -0.08 -1.70
N ASP A 341 -30.64 -0.41 -0.58
CA ASP A 341 -29.49 0.31 -0.02
C ASP A 341 -28.19 -0.54 -0.08
N SER A 342 -28.13 -1.55 -0.96
CA SER A 342 -26.99 -2.46 -1.03
C SER A 342 -25.74 -1.78 -1.59
N ALA A 343 -24.59 -2.09 -1.00
CA ALA A 343 -23.29 -1.67 -1.53
C ALA A 343 -22.92 -2.46 -2.81
N ILE A 344 -23.45 -3.68 -2.94
CA ILE A 344 -23.19 -4.57 -4.07
C ILE A 344 -24.52 -4.98 -4.69
N GLU A 345 -24.74 -4.60 -5.94
CA GLU A 345 -25.87 -5.05 -6.73
C GLU A 345 -25.67 -6.52 -7.15
N LEU A 346 -26.64 -7.37 -6.82
CA LEU A 346 -26.63 -8.75 -7.27
C LEU A 346 -27.24 -8.86 -8.67
N PRO A 347 -26.74 -9.78 -9.53
CA PRO A 347 -27.33 -10.03 -10.84
C PRO A 347 -28.76 -10.57 -10.78
N LEU A 348 -29.20 -11.01 -9.61
CA LEU A 348 -30.50 -11.61 -9.34
C LEU A 348 -31.10 -11.00 -8.09
N ASN A 349 -32.35 -10.55 -8.18
CA ASN A 349 -33.13 -10.13 -7.01
C ASN A 349 -33.42 -11.34 -6.11
N LEU A 350 -32.71 -11.45 -5.00
CA LEU A 350 -32.96 -12.49 -4.00
C LEU A 350 -34.32 -12.24 -3.35
N THR A 351 -35.23 -13.19 -3.54
CA THR A 351 -36.56 -13.16 -2.93
C THR A 351 -36.79 -14.45 -2.15
N ALA A 352 -37.65 -14.40 -1.14
CA ALA A 352 -37.98 -15.57 -0.34
C ALA A 352 -38.50 -16.75 -1.20
N ALA A 353 -39.18 -16.46 -2.32
CA ALA A 353 -39.63 -17.49 -3.27
C ALA A 353 -38.48 -18.32 -3.86
N LEU A 354 -37.35 -17.69 -4.21
CA LEU A 354 -36.18 -18.37 -4.75
C LEU A 354 -35.49 -19.24 -3.67
N LEU A 355 -35.63 -18.84 -2.41
CA LEU A 355 -34.94 -19.46 -1.27
C LEU A 355 -35.85 -20.40 -0.46
N LEU A 356 -37.10 -20.61 -0.87
CA LEU A 356 -38.07 -21.39 -0.09
C LEU A 356 -37.65 -22.85 0.11
N VAL A 357 -37.06 -23.47 -0.93
CA VAL A 357 -36.53 -24.84 -0.85
C VAL A 357 -35.30 -24.92 0.06
N PRO A 358 -34.25 -24.08 -0.12
CA PRO A 358 -33.08 -24.13 0.76
C PRO A 358 -33.36 -23.69 2.21
N LEU A 359 -34.26 -22.72 2.43
CA LEU A 359 -34.62 -22.23 3.77
C LEU A 359 -35.51 -23.21 4.56
N GLY A 360 -36.28 -24.08 3.90
CA GLY A 360 -37.11 -25.08 4.59
C GLY A 360 -38.08 -24.47 5.59
N GLU A 361 -38.00 -24.91 6.85
CA GLU A 361 -38.85 -24.38 7.94
C GLU A 361 -38.50 -22.93 8.32
N ALA A 362 -37.24 -22.51 8.13
CA ALA A 362 -36.81 -21.14 8.44
C ALA A 362 -37.47 -20.09 7.54
N GLY A 363 -37.93 -20.47 6.36
CA GLY A 363 -38.66 -19.60 5.42
C GLY A 363 -40.17 -19.51 5.69
N GLN A 364 -40.72 -20.24 6.67
CA GLN A 364 -42.16 -20.27 6.91
C GLN A 364 -42.67 -18.93 7.45
N GLY A 365 -43.77 -18.44 6.86
CA GLY A 365 -44.42 -17.20 7.26
C GLY A 365 -43.91 -15.95 6.56
N ILE A 366 -42.85 -16.05 5.76
CA ILE A 366 -42.29 -14.95 4.97
C ILE A 366 -43.07 -14.82 3.67
N SER A 367 -43.38 -13.59 3.26
CA SER A 367 -43.98 -13.34 1.95
C SER A 367 -43.06 -13.84 0.84
N PRO A 368 -43.53 -14.63 -0.15
CA PRO A 368 -42.68 -15.10 -1.25
C PRO A 368 -42.03 -13.96 -2.06
N GLN A 369 -42.63 -12.76 -2.04
CA GLN A 369 -42.13 -11.57 -2.73
C GLN A 369 -41.22 -10.71 -1.84
N ALA A 370 -41.04 -11.05 -0.57
CA ALA A 370 -40.15 -10.31 0.31
C ALA A 370 -38.72 -10.37 -0.24
N PRO A 371 -38.02 -9.22 -0.34
CA PRO A 371 -36.60 -9.21 -0.66
C PRO A 371 -35.83 -9.91 0.46
N ILE A 372 -34.79 -10.63 0.08
CA ILE A 372 -33.82 -11.20 1.01
C ILE A 372 -32.58 -10.32 0.97
N GLU A 373 -32.22 -9.80 2.12
CA GLU A 373 -31.01 -9.02 2.34
C GLU A 373 -29.94 -9.96 2.91
N ILE A 374 -28.70 -9.79 2.47
CA ILE A 374 -27.56 -10.50 3.05
C ILE A 374 -26.69 -9.46 3.74
N HIS A 375 -26.59 -9.53 5.07
CA HIS A 375 -25.67 -8.70 5.83
C HIS A 375 -24.42 -9.49 6.13
N THR A 376 -23.26 -8.91 5.84
CA THR A 376 -21.98 -9.56 6.09
C THR A 376 -21.37 -9.04 7.39
N ARG A 377 -20.62 -9.91 8.08
CA ARG A 377 -19.87 -9.55 9.29
C ARG A 377 -18.53 -10.27 9.34
N GLY A 378 -17.43 -9.53 9.32
CA GLY A 378 -16.10 -10.12 9.52
C GLY A 378 -15.81 -10.35 11.00
N LEU A 379 -15.75 -11.60 11.48
CA LEU A 379 -15.43 -11.85 12.90
C LEU A 379 -13.94 -11.79 13.21
N LEU A 380 -13.10 -12.09 12.21
CA LEU A 380 -11.64 -11.99 12.29
C LEU A 380 -11.13 -11.12 11.14
N PRO A 381 -10.01 -10.39 11.35
CA PRO A 381 -9.36 -9.72 10.24
C PRO A 381 -8.83 -10.74 9.23
N PRO A 382 -8.80 -10.39 7.94
CA PRO A 382 -8.08 -11.16 6.93
C PRO A 382 -6.60 -11.28 7.28
N VAL A 383 -6.01 -12.42 6.95
CA VAL A 383 -4.56 -12.65 7.08
C VAL A 383 -3.96 -12.88 5.69
N CYS A 384 -2.99 -12.07 5.35
CA CYS A 384 -2.21 -12.21 4.14
C CYS A 384 -0.89 -12.95 4.43
N THR A 385 -0.55 -13.87 3.55
CA THR A 385 0.76 -14.51 3.46
C THR A 385 1.31 -14.31 2.06
N LEU A 386 2.63 -14.15 1.98
CA LEU A 386 3.32 -13.98 0.70
C LEU A 386 3.79 -15.34 0.21
N VAL A 387 3.50 -15.65 -1.05
CA VAL A 387 3.81 -16.94 -1.67
C VAL A 387 4.57 -16.70 -2.97
N GLU A 388 5.67 -17.42 -3.21
CA GLU A 388 6.40 -17.31 -4.47
C GLU A 388 5.54 -17.81 -5.65
N GLY A 389 5.37 -16.98 -6.68
CA GLY A 389 4.62 -17.32 -7.89
C GLY A 389 3.92 -16.12 -8.54
N ASP A 390 3.06 -16.39 -9.52
CA ASP A 390 2.31 -15.37 -10.28
C ASP A 390 1.18 -14.71 -9.46
N ARG A 391 0.82 -15.33 -8.32
CA ARG A 391 -0.17 -14.83 -7.36
C ARG A 391 0.49 -14.65 -6.00
N PRO A 392 1.26 -13.55 -5.80
CA PRO A 392 2.14 -13.43 -4.66
C PRO A 392 1.41 -13.20 -3.33
N LEU A 393 0.12 -12.89 -3.37
CA LEU A 393 -0.71 -12.58 -2.20
C LEU A 393 -1.71 -13.71 -1.95
N HIS A 394 -1.51 -14.48 -0.88
CA HIS A 394 -2.49 -15.45 -0.38
C HIS A 394 -3.22 -14.88 0.83
N ILE A 395 -4.48 -14.51 0.67
CA ILE A 395 -5.31 -13.86 1.68
C ILE A 395 -6.35 -14.86 2.18
N GLU A 396 -6.36 -15.13 3.48
CA GLU A 396 -7.38 -15.94 4.12
C GLU A 396 -8.33 -15.04 4.93
N VAL A 397 -9.63 -15.22 4.73
CA VAL A 397 -10.70 -14.58 5.51
C VAL A 397 -11.44 -15.67 6.27
N GLY A 398 -11.24 -15.70 7.58
CA GLY A 398 -11.82 -16.69 8.47
C GLY A 398 -13.11 -16.24 9.14
N ASP A 399 -14.08 -17.14 9.23
CA ASP A 399 -15.37 -16.93 9.93
C ASP A 399 -16.05 -15.60 9.56
N PHE A 400 -16.24 -15.38 8.26
CA PHE A 400 -17.04 -14.29 7.71
C PHE A 400 -18.52 -14.71 7.74
N LEU A 401 -19.35 -14.04 8.54
CA LEU A 401 -20.76 -14.40 8.64
C LEU A 401 -21.58 -13.71 7.54
N LEU A 402 -22.53 -14.45 6.97
CA LEU A 402 -23.57 -13.98 6.08
C LEU A 402 -24.92 -14.22 6.74
N ASP A 403 -25.54 -13.16 7.24
CA ASP A 403 -26.87 -13.20 7.81
C ASP A 403 -27.89 -12.94 6.71
N MET A 404 -28.65 -13.99 6.35
CA MET A 404 -29.76 -13.85 5.42
C MET A 404 -30.99 -13.39 6.18
N ALA A 405 -31.49 -12.20 5.86
CA ALA A 405 -32.61 -11.57 6.54
C ALA A 405 -33.77 -11.28 5.59
N ALA A 406 -34.98 -11.32 6.14
CA ALA A 406 -36.20 -10.87 5.46
C ALA A 406 -37.06 -10.09 6.44
N GLU A 407 -37.63 -8.96 5.99
CA GLU A 407 -38.54 -8.14 6.82
C GLU A 407 -37.91 -7.73 8.18
N GLY A 408 -36.58 -7.58 8.23
CA GLY A 408 -35.81 -7.22 9.43
C GLY A 408 -35.50 -8.37 10.39
N GLU A 409 -35.81 -9.62 10.04
CA GLU A 409 -35.51 -10.81 10.85
C GLU A 409 -34.44 -11.69 10.17
N THR A 410 -33.39 -12.06 10.90
CA THR A 410 -32.39 -13.04 10.45
C THR A 410 -32.99 -14.43 10.42
N LEU A 411 -32.94 -15.07 9.24
CA LEU A 411 -33.51 -16.39 9.00
C LEU A 411 -32.49 -17.50 9.25
N VAL A 412 -31.29 -17.28 8.72
CA VAL A 412 -30.16 -18.19 8.80
C VAL A 412 -28.86 -17.37 8.74
N SER A 413 -27.88 -17.78 9.52
CA SER A 413 -26.52 -17.26 9.47
C SER A 413 -25.61 -18.34 8.89
N LEU A 414 -24.85 -17.98 7.87
CA LEU A 414 -23.88 -18.84 7.22
C LEU A 414 -22.48 -18.35 7.58
N ALA A 415 -21.57 -19.25 7.90
CA ALA A 415 -20.17 -18.95 8.08
C ALA A 415 -19.45 -19.25 6.78
N VAL A 416 -18.63 -18.30 6.35
CA VAL A 416 -17.84 -18.41 5.14
C VAL A 416 -16.38 -18.35 5.54
N HIS A 417 -15.63 -19.31 5.04
CA HIS A 417 -14.19 -19.25 4.98
C HIS A 417 -13.77 -19.02 3.53
N MET A 418 -12.97 -17.98 3.27
CA MET A 418 -12.50 -17.63 1.94
C MET A 418 -10.98 -17.67 1.90
N GLN A 419 -10.43 -18.28 0.85
CA GLN A 419 -9.02 -18.19 0.50
C GLN A 419 -8.94 -17.51 -0.87
N LEU A 420 -8.21 -16.41 -0.93
CA LEU A 420 -8.00 -15.62 -2.13
C LEU A 420 -6.53 -15.67 -2.52
N ASP A 421 -6.23 -16.16 -3.71
CA ASP A 421 -4.92 -16.03 -4.31
C ASP A 421 -4.98 -14.87 -5.31
N LEU A 422 -4.23 -13.81 -5.02
CA LEU A 422 -4.25 -12.58 -5.80
C LEU A 422 -2.93 -12.41 -6.58
N GLY A 423 -3.07 -12.44 -7.89
CA GLY A 423 -2.10 -11.95 -8.86
C GLY A 423 -2.36 -10.49 -9.19
N ILE A 424 -1.28 -9.73 -9.32
CA ILE A 424 -1.34 -8.33 -9.75
C ILE A 424 -0.57 -8.23 -11.05
N ALA A 425 -1.22 -7.72 -12.09
CA ALA A 425 -0.65 -7.53 -13.41
C ALA A 425 -1.11 -6.20 -13.98
N PHE A 426 -0.55 -5.84 -15.13
CA PHE A 426 -1.07 -4.74 -15.95
C PHE A 426 -1.52 -5.30 -17.30
N ASP A 427 -2.57 -4.72 -17.85
CA ASP A 427 -3.06 -5.11 -19.18
C ASP A 427 -2.30 -4.40 -20.32
N GLU A 428 -2.73 -4.62 -21.57
CA GLU A 428 -2.09 -4.00 -22.74
C GLU A 428 -2.23 -2.47 -22.78
N ALA A 429 -3.19 -1.90 -22.05
CA ALA A 429 -3.40 -0.46 -21.92
C ALA A 429 -2.58 0.15 -20.76
N GLY A 430 -1.91 -0.67 -19.95
CA GLY A 430 -1.21 -0.24 -18.75
C GLY A 430 -2.14 -0.02 -17.57
N GLU A 431 -3.35 -0.57 -17.61
CA GLU A 431 -4.29 -0.52 -16.49
C GLU A 431 -4.02 -1.68 -15.51
N LEU A 432 -4.17 -1.41 -14.22
CA LEU A 432 -3.97 -2.42 -13.18
C LEU A 432 -5.05 -3.50 -13.31
N LYS A 433 -4.62 -4.76 -13.45
CA LYS A 433 -5.48 -5.93 -13.50
C LYS A 433 -5.20 -6.86 -12.34
N LEU A 434 -6.27 -7.24 -11.64
CA LEU A 434 -6.21 -8.22 -10.56
C LEU A 434 -6.65 -9.58 -11.10
N ASP A 435 -5.81 -10.60 -10.92
CA ASP A 435 -6.14 -12.00 -11.19
C ASP A 435 -6.44 -12.70 -9.87
N LEU A 436 -7.72 -12.99 -9.63
CA LEU A 436 -8.21 -13.52 -8.36
C LEU A 436 -8.61 -14.99 -8.53
N ASP A 437 -7.96 -15.87 -7.77
CA ASP A 437 -8.52 -17.18 -7.45
C ASP A 437 -9.27 -17.10 -6.13
N LEU A 438 -10.41 -17.78 -6.06
CA LEU A 438 -11.22 -17.80 -4.86
C LEU A 438 -11.68 -19.22 -4.56
N VAL A 439 -11.30 -19.70 -3.38
CA VAL A 439 -11.84 -20.91 -2.78
C VAL A 439 -12.71 -20.50 -1.61
N THR A 440 -13.97 -20.93 -1.61
CA THR A 440 -14.91 -20.66 -0.52
C THR A 440 -15.44 -21.95 0.08
N HIS A 441 -15.52 -21.97 1.40
CA HIS A 441 -16.26 -22.96 2.16
C HIS A 441 -17.39 -22.24 2.90
N VAL A 442 -18.60 -22.77 2.81
CA VAL A 442 -19.79 -22.21 3.43
C VAL A 442 -20.39 -23.27 4.32
N ASP A 443 -20.66 -22.91 5.58
CA ASP A 443 -21.30 -23.77 6.57
C ASP A 443 -22.45 -23.01 7.22
N VAL A 444 -23.49 -23.71 7.70
CA VAL A 444 -24.50 -23.08 8.58
C VAL A 444 -23.88 -22.78 9.94
N ALA A 445 -23.86 -21.50 10.33
CA ALA A 445 -23.07 -21.01 11.48
C ALA A 445 -23.75 -21.24 12.83
N ASP A 446 -25.02 -20.85 12.91
CA ASP A 446 -25.85 -20.83 14.12
C ASP A 446 -27.07 -21.74 13.95
N GLU A 447 -27.72 -22.11 15.05
CA GLU A 447 -28.98 -22.87 15.00
C GLU A 447 -30.03 -22.02 14.26
N PRO A 448 -30.44 -22.43 13.04
CA PRO A 448 -31.38 -21.64 12.26
C PRO A 448 -32.76 -21.65 12.94
N ARG A 449 -33.60 -20.67 12.60
CA ARG A 449 -34.97 -20.53 13.13
C ARG A 449 -35.83 -21.80 12.97
N GLY A 450 -35.48 -22.65 12.02
CA GLY A 450 -36.06 -23.98 11.83
C GLY A 450 -35.14 -24.83 10.97
N LYS A 451 -35.54 -26.07 10.66
CA LYS A 451 -34.73 -26.95 9.81
C LYS A 451 -34.52 -26.35 8.42
N VAL A 452 -33.26 -26.18 8.04
CA VAL A 452 -32.83 -25.73 6.71
C VAL A 452 -32.27 -26.90 5.90
N ASN A 453 -32.24 -26.74 4.58
CA ASN A 453 -31.46 -27.62 3.71
C ASN A 453 -30.06 -27.01 3.55
N ALA A 454 -29.17 -27.31 4.51
CA ALA A 454 -27.82 -26.78 4.59
C ALA A 454 -27.06 -26.90 3.26
N ALA A 455 -26.99 -28.11 2.68
CA ALA A 455 -26.29 -28.35 1.42
C ALA A 455 -26.82 -27.48 0.25
N ALA A 456 -28.13 -27.19 0.21
CA ALA A 456 -28.69 -26.32 -0.81
C ALA A 456 -28.39 -24.83 -0.56
N LEU A 457 -28.37 -24.39 0.71
CA LEU A 457 -27.96 -23.03 1.08
C LEU A 457 -26.47 -22.81 0.80
N GLU A 458 -25.62 -23.72 1.26
CA GLU A 458 -24.18 -23.68 1.08
C GLU A 458 -23.81 -23.71 -0.41
N GLY A 459 -24.46 -24.57 -1.21
CA GLY A 459 -24.27 -24.63 -2.65
C GLY A 459 -24.72 -23.35 -3.37
N LEU A 460 -25.82 -22.73 -2.93
CA LEU A 460 -26.28 -21.47 -3.51
C LEU A 460 -25.33 -20.32 -3.18
N VAL A 461 -25.00 -20.15 -1.91
CA VAL A 461 -24.14 -19.07 -1.43
C VAL A 461 -22.72 -19.24 -1.96
N GLY A 462 -22.18 -20.46 -1.97
CA GLY A 462 -20.91 -20.76 -2.63
C GLY A 462 -20.93 -20.42 -4.13
N GLY A 463 -22.06 -20.65 -4.82
CA GLY A 463 -22.25 -20.24 -6.21
C GLY A 463 -22.26 -18.72 -6.42
N ILE A 464 -22.86 -17.95 -5.49
CA ILE A 464 -22.86 -16.48 -5.52
C ILE A 464 -21.44 -15.96 -5.23
N LEU A 465 -20.82 -16.46 -4.16
CA LEU A 465 -19.48 -16.05 -3.76
C LEU A 465 -18.43 -16.40 -4.83
N GLY A 466 -18.60 -17.51 -5.54
CA GLY A 466 -17.75 -17.88 -6.68
C GLY A 466 -17.78 -16.88 -7.85
N GLN A 467 -18.74 -15.94 -7.88
CA GLN A 467 -18.77 -14.83 -8.85
C GLN A 467 -18.09 -13.55 -8.34
N LEU A 468 -17.79 -13.46 -7.04
CA LEU A 468 -17.13 -12.29 -6.44
C LEU A 468 -15.83 -11.89 -7.14
N PRO A 469 -14.95 -12.81 -7.60
CA PRO A 469 -13.73 -12.41 -8.30
C PRO A 469 -13.99 -11.51 -9.50
N GLY A 470 -15.00 -11.83 -10.31
CA GLY A 470 -15.39 -11.01 -11.46
C GLY A 470 -15.96 -9.66 -11.03
N MET A 471 -16.82 -9.66 -10.00
CA MET A 471 -17.44 -8.43 -9.49
C MET A 471 -16.41 -7.49 -8.83
N LEU A 472 -15.44 -8.04 -8.10
CA LEU A 472 -14.37 -7.29 -7.46
C LEU A 472 -13.34 -6.78 -8.47
N ALA A 473 -13.00 -7.58 -9.49
CA ALA A 473 -12.11 -7.13 -10.56
C ALA A 473 -12.70 -5.94 -11.32
N ASP A 474 -14.00 -6.01 -11.65
CA ASP A 474 -14.71 -4.91 -12.32
C ASP A 474 -14.86 -3.68 -11.41
N GLY A 475 -15.16 -3.89 -10.12
CA GLY A 475 -15.38 -2.80 -9.16
C GLY A 475 -14.11 -2.09 -8.69
N LEU A 476 -12.99 -2.81 -8.53
CA LEU A 476 -11.70 -2.21 -8.18
C LEU A 476 -11.03 -1.50 -9.37
N ALA A 477 -11.38 -1.88 -10.60
CA ALA A 477 -10.90 -1.22 -11.81
C ALA A 477 -11.77 -0.03 -12.26
N ALA A 478 -12.98 0.14 -11.70
CA ALA A 478 -13.91 1.18 -12.12
C ALA A 478 -13.51 2.60 -11.64
N GLU A 479 -13.80 3.59 -12.51
CA GLU A 479 -13.43 5.02 -12.60
C GLU A 479 -13.31 5.90 -11.33
N ASP A 480 -13.69 5.43 -10.14
CA ASP A 480 -13.71 6.23 -8.90
C ASP A 480 -12.53 5.95 -7.94
N ALA A 481 -11.64 5.02 -8.27
CA ALA A 481 -10.37 4.95 -7.57
C ALA A 481 -9.64 6.28 -7.81
N GLU A 482 -9.55 7.13 -6.77
CA GLU A 482 -8.75 8.36 -6.84
C GLU A 482 -7.40 7.96 -7.43
N PRO A 483 -7.00 8.52 -8.59
CA PRO A 483 -5.73 8.15 -9.20
C PRO A 483 -4.68 8.34 -8.13
N MET A 484 -3.86 7.31 -7.89
CA MET A 484 -2.75 7.38 -6.94
C MET A 484 -2.15 8.78 -7.02
N PRO A 485 -2.05 9.52 -5.89
CA PRO A 485 -1.79 10.96 -5.89
C PRO A 485 -0.65 11.22 -6.86
N ALA A 486 -0.97 11.92 -7.96
CA ALA A 486 -0.21 11.89 -9.20
C ALA A 486 1.29 11.81 -8.94
N ALA A 487 1.82 10.58 -8.94
CA ALA A 487 3.23 10.40 -8.74
C ALA A 487 3.87 11.08 -9.95
N PRO A 488 4.87 11.96 -9.78
CA PRO A 488 5.53 12.62 -10.92
C PRO A 488 6.29 11.64 -11.82
N ILE A 489 6.21 10.34 -11.53
CA ILE A 489 6.90 9.23 -12.16
C ILE A 489 5.86 8.20 -12.59
N ASN A 490 5.78 7.96 -13.89
CA ASN A 490 5.08 6.82 -14.45
C ASN A 490 5.98 5.56 -14.36
N LEU A 491 5.38 4.42 -14.06
CA LEU A 491 6.09 3.14 -14.01
C LEU A 491 5.94 2.39 -15.34
N ALA A 492 7.05 1.87 -15.86
CA ALA A 492 7.11 1.01 -17.03
C ALA A 492 7.43 -0.43 -16.61
N ASP A 493 6.84 -1.40 -17.32
CA ASP A 493 7.04 -2.84 -17.10
C ASP A 493 7.01 -3.31 -15.62
N PRO A 494 6.02 -2.87 -14.82
CA PRO A 494 5.91 -3.25 -13.41
C PRO A 494 5.73 -4.77 -13.23
N ARG A 495 6.42 -5.33 -12.24
CA ARG A 495 6.38 -6.75 -11.86
C ARG A 495 6.21 -6.90 -10.36
N PHE A 496 5.36 -7.84 -9.96
CA PHE A 496 5.07 -8.14 -8.55
C PHE A 496 5.68 -9.48 -8.18
N LEU A 497 6.55 -9.50 -7.17
CA LEU A 497 7.28 -10.71 -6.76
C LEU A 497 7.27 -10.84 -5.23
N ALA A 498 6.78 -11.96 -4.72
CA ALA A 498 6.99 -12.31 -3.32
C ALA A 498 8.38 -12.91 -3.13
N VAL A 499 9.22 -12.30 -2.28
CA VAL A 499 10.54 -12.81 -1.91
C VAL A 499 10.71 -12.72 -0.40
N GLY A 500 10.81 -13.88 0.25
CA GLY A 500 10.87 -13.95 1.71
C GLY A 500 9.59 -13.38 2.34
N ALA A 501 9.73 -12.31 3.12
CA ALA A 501 8.62 -11.63 3.79
C ALA A 501 8.19 -10.33 3.10
N PHE A 502 8.65 -10.07 1.88
CA PHE A 502 8.37 -8.85 1.13
C PHE A 502 7.67 -9.13 -0.20
N LEU A 503 6.69 -8.28 -0.53
CA LEU A 503 6.14 -8.14 -1.86
C LEU A 503 6.92 -7.01 -2.55
N HIS A 504 7.74 -7.35 -3.54
CA HIS A 504 8.47 -6.41 -4.36
C HIS A 504 7.62 -5.97 -5.55
N ILE A 505 7.61 -4.66 -5.80
CA ILE A 505 7.08 -4.03 -7.00
C ILE A 505 8.30 -3.47 -7.75
N LEU A 506 8.77 -4.23 -8.73
CA LEU A 506 9.90 -3.87 -9.57
C LEU A 506 9.39 -3.16 -10.81
N ALA A 507 9.91 -1.98 -11.13
CA ALA A 507 9.50 -1.25 -12.33
C ALA A 507 10.65 -0.42 -12.90
N ASP A 508 10.55 -0.14 -14.19
CA ASP A 508 11.39 0.85 -14.85
C ASP A 508 10.72 2.24 -14.75
N ILE A 509 11.51 3.31 -14.79
CA ILE A 509 10.97 4.67 -14.74
C ILE A 509 10.65 5.09 -16.17
N ASP A 510 9.40 5.47 -16.44
CA ASP A 510 9.05 5.98 -17.77
C ASP A 510 9.64 7.39 -17.95
N ALA A 511 10.58 7.50 -18.89
CA ALA A 511 11.27 8.74 -19.22
C ALA A 511 10.39 9.76 -19.99
N ASN A 512 9.18 9.36 -20.42
CA ASN A 512 8.26 10.20 -21.19
C ASN A 512 6.87 10.23 -20.54
N PRO A 513 6.73 10.78 -19.32
CA PRO A 513 5.46 10.80 -18.63
C PRO A 513 4.41 11.48 -19.50
N ILE A 514 3.31 10.77 -19.77
CA ILE A 514 2.13 11.37 -20.36
C ILE A 514 1.63 12.38 -19.32
N PRO A 515 1.54 13.68 -19.65
CA PRO A 515 1.05 14.66 -18.68
C PRO A 515 -0.32 14.22 -18.18
N PRO A 516 -0.58 14.28 -16.86
CA PRO A 516 -1.85 13.83 -16.31
C PRO A 516 -2.97 14.52 -17.07
N GLN A 517 -3.83 13.70 -17.69
CA GLN A 517 -5.04 14.21 -18.34
C GLN A 517 -5.85 14.91 -17.23
N PRO A 518 -6.30 16.16 -17.42
CA PRO A 518 -7.15 16.80 -16.44
C PRO A 518 -8.39 15.91 -16.25
N VAL A 519 -8.62 15.46 -15.02
CA VAL A 519 -9.84 14.76 -14.65
C VAL A 519 -11.01 15.72 -14.96
N PRO A 520 -11.99 15.30 -15.78
CA PRO A 520 -13.05 16.18 -16.29
C PRO A 520 -13.95 16.81 -15.21
#